data_AF-A0A0F9WQ67-F1
#
_entry.id   AF-A0A0F9WQ67-F1
#
_cell.length_a   1.000
_cell.length_b   1.000
_cell.length_c   1.000
_cell.angle_alpha   90.00
_cell.angle_beta   90.00
_cell.angle_gamma   90.00
#
_symmetry.space_group_name_H-M   'P 1'
#
loop_
_entity.id
_entity.type
_entity.pdbx_description
1 polymer ?
#
loop_
_entity_poly.entity_id
_entity_poly.type
_entity_poly.pdbx_seq_one_letter_code
_entity_poly.pdbx_strand_id
1 'polypeptide(L)'
;MGRIANRQENAKKASMRERRRRVETAVCKGIPQWQIARMEGVDDSTICLDLKVIRKEWTKEDEEWGKSHRDRRIKEFEQLRRDAYKSFDRSKRKATVVPCQTCGGKGYIPDNGACPICEGKGYLRTEYKVAGDSKFLAEVRACTIEIAKLESLYPDKKVQVGVNGKVEHEHKHVVMNGNPYLNASDDDVLEIWKQMERLRNGNGRGTMNGDRVIEGKVIKKKEKKEKKGKKA
;
A
#
# COMPACT_ATOMS: atom_id res chain seq x y z
N MET A 1 10.40 -22.65 46.57
CA MET A 1 10.80 -21.22 46.62
C MET A 1 10.43 -20.44 45.34
N GLY A 2 10.79 -20.89 44.12
CA GLY A 2 10.65 -20.06 42.90
C GLY A 2 9.24 -19.57 42.49
N ARG A 3 8.15 -20.29 42.83
CA ARG A 3 6.78 -19.89 42.45
C ARG A 3 6.27 -18.67 43.22
N ILE A 4 6.74 -18.44 44.45
CA ILE A 4 6.28 -17.34 45.29
C ILE A 4 6.87 -16.01 44.81
N ALA A 5 8.18 -16.00 44.51
CA ALA A 5 8.87 -14.81 43.99
C ALA A 5 8.25 -14.32 42.67
N ASN A 6 7.92 -15.23 41.74
CA ASN A 6 7.33 -14.88 40.45
C ASN A 6 5.92 -14.25 40.61
N ARG A 7 5.11 -14.74 41.55
CA ARG A 7 3.79 -14.14 41.84
C ARG A 7 3.90 -12.70 42.36
N GLN A 8 4.85 -12.45 43.25
CA GLN A 8 5.08 -11.10 43.80
C GLN A 8 5.56 -10.13 42.72
N GLU A 9 6.46 -10.57 41.83
CA GLU A 9 6.94 -9.75 40.72
C GLU A 9 5.82 -9.39 39.73
N ASN A 10 4.96 -10.36 39.38
CA ASN A 10 3.82 -10.11 38.50
C ASN A 10 2.80 -9.17 39.13
N ALA A 11 2.54 -9.27 40.43
CA ALA A 11 1.68 -8.35 41.15
C ALA A 11 2.21 -6.91 41.13
N LYS A 12 3.53 -6.72 41.32
CA LYS A 12 4.18 -5.40 41.20
C LYS A 12 4.07 -4.83 39.79
N LYS A 13 4.30 -5.65 38.76
CA LYS A 13 4.14 -5.24 37.35
C LYS A 13 2.71 -4.83 37.02
N ALA A 14 1.72 -5.59 37.51
CA ALA A 14 0.31 -5.25 37.33
C ALA A 14 -0.06 -3.93 38.02
N SER A 15 0.39 -3.74 39.27
CA SER A 15 0.18 -2.49 40.02
C SER A 15 0.79 -1.28 39.31
N MET A 16 2.02 -1.39 38.80
CA MET A 16 2.65 -0.32 38.01
C MET A 16 1.90 -0.01 36.73
N ARG A 17 1.42 -1.03 36.01
CA ARG A 17 0.65 -0.85 34.78
C ARG A 17 -0.67 -0.11 35.04
N GLU A 18 -1.35 -0.47 36.12
CA GLU A 18 -2.61 0.17 36.49
C GLU A 18 -2.40 1.63 36.93
N ARG A 19 -1.30 1.92 37.64
CA ARG A 19 -0.91 3.30 37.93
C ARG A 19 -0.68 4.11 36.65
N ARG A 20 0.06 3.58 35.67
CA ARG A 20 0.32 4.27 34.40
C ARG A 20 -0.95 4.67 33.67
N ARG A 21 -1.98 3.82 33.66
CA ARG A 21 -3.30 4.16 33.07
C ARG A 21 -3.97 5.36 33.75
N ARG A 22 -3.86 5.46 35.08
CA ARG A 22 -4.39 6.60 35.83
C ARG A 22 -3.58 7.87 35.57
N VAL A 23 -2.25 7.76 35.55
CA VAL A 23 -1.33 8.86 35.18
C VAL A 23 -1.65 9.36 33.77
N GLU A 24 -1.80 8.46 32.80
CA GLU A 24 -2.18 8.76 31.42
C GLU A 24 -3.49 9.55 31.35
N THR A 25 -4.54 9.05 32.02
CA THR A 25 -5.85 9.72 32.08
C THR A 25 -5.74 11.12 32.68
N ALA A 26 -4.92 11.32 33.72
CA ALA A 26 -4.72 12.60 34.36
C ALA A 26 -3.98 13.60 33.44
N VAL A 27 -2.97 13.15 32.71
CA VAL A 27 -2.25 13.96 31.72
C VAL A 27 -3.18 14.40 30.59
N CYS A 28 -4.01 13.51 30.06
CA CYS A 28 -4.99 13.84 29.03
C CYS A 28 -6.03 14.88 29.50
N LYS A 29 -6.24 15.01 30.82
CA LYS A 29 -7.08 16.05 31.43
C LYS A 29 -6.33 17.36 31.72
N GLY A 30 -5.03 17.43 31.40
CA GLY A 30 -4.20 18.61 31.65
C GLY A 30 -3.72 18.76 33.10
N ILE A 31 -3.77 17.70 33.92
CA ILE A 31 -3.32 17.77 35.31
C ILE A 31 -1.77 17.84 35.36
N PRO A 32 -1.18 18.79 36.10
CA PRO A 32 0.29 18.93 36.16
C PRO A 32 0.94 17.80 36.95
N GLN A 33 2.19 17.47 36.59
CA GLN A 33 2.94 16.31 37.11
C GLN A 33 2.98 16.22 38.64
N TRP A 34 3.28 17.34 39.32
CA TRP A 34 3.35 17.39 40.79
C TRP A 34 2.01 17.06 41.46
N GLN A 35 0.89 17.37 40.81
CA GLN A 35 -0.44 17.07 41.33
C GLN A 35 -0.76 15.59 41.12
N ILE A 36 -0.35 15.01 39.99
CA ILE A 36 -0.45 13.56 39.74
C ILE A 36 0.35 12.77 40.79
N ALA A 37 1.57 13.21 41.12
CA ALA A 37 2.40 12.59 42.15
C ALA A 37 1.69 12.55 43.51
N ARG A 38 1.04 13.66 43.90
CA ARG A 38 0.22 13.73 45.12
C ARG A 38 -1.01 12.82 45.07
N MET A 39 -1.71 12.75 43.94
CA MET A 39 -2.89 11.90 43.76
C MET A 39 -2.55 10.40 43.86
N GLU A 40 -1.41 9.99 43.33
CA GLU A 40 -0.98 8.58 43.34
C GLU A 40 -0.15 8.20 44.58
N GLY A 41 0.21 9.17 45.43
CA GLY A 41 1.02 8.94 46.63
C GLY A 41 2.44 8.45 46.33
N VAL A 42 3.05 8.96 45.25
CA VAL A 42 4.41 8.57 44.82
C VAL A 42 5.30 9.80 44.63
N ASP A 43 6.61 9.59 44.60
CA ASP A 43 7.58 10.64 44.29
C ASP A 43 7.45 11.14 42.85
N ASP A 44 7.77 12.41 42.62
CA ASP A 44 7.73 13.05 41.29
C ASP A 44 8.63 12.32 40.27
N SER A 45 9.77 11.78 40.71
CA SER A 45 10.68 10.97 39.89
C SER A 45 10.00 9.70 39.36
N THR A 46 9.11 9.10 40.15
CA THR A 46 8.36 7.90 39.74
C THR A 46 7.36 8.26 38.65
N ILE A 47 6.65 9.40 38.79
CA ILE A 47 5.75 9.90 37.74
C ILE A 47 6.54 10.24 36.48
N CYS A 48 7.70 10.90 36.59
CA CYS A 48 8.55 11.19 35.45
C CYS A 48 8.95 9.93 34.66
N LEU A 49 9.29 8.84 35.35
CA LEU A 49 9.60 7.55 34.72
C LEU A 49 8.37 6.93 34.06
N ASP A 50 7.21 6.98 34.70
CA ASP A 50 5.96 6.48 34.13
C ASP A 50 5.55 7.28 32.88
N LEU A 51 5.66 8.61 32.91
CA LEU A 51 5.43 9.48 31.75
C LEU A 51 6.37 9.16 30.59
N LYS A 52 7.64 8.85 30.86
CA LYS A 52 8.60 8.43 29.83
C LYS A 52 8.16 7.13 29.15
N VAL A 53 7.61 6.19 29.91
CA VAL A 53 7.06 4.95 29.35
C VAL A 53 5.80 5.22 28.53
N ILE A 54 4.85 6.00 29.08
CA ILE A 54 3.60 6.37 28.40
C ILE A 54 3.90 7.05 27.07
N ARG A 55 4.79 8.05 27.04
CA ARG A 55 5.20 8.73 25.79
C ARG A 55 5.78 7.76 24.77
N LYS A 56 6.56 6.77 25.21
CA LYS A 56 7.13 5.75 24.32
C LYS A 56 6.05 4.80 23.80
N GLU A 57 5.05 4.46 24.61
CA GLU A 57 3.90 3.66 24.20
C GLU A 57 3.05 4.44 23.19
N TRP A 58 2.70 5.70 23.47
CA TRP A 58 2.01 6.58 22.51
C TRP A 58 2.78 6.74 21.20
N THR A 59 4.09 6.95 21.24
CA THR A 59 4.90 7.04 20.01
C THR A 59 4.80 5.76 19.18
N LYS A 60 4.79 4.58 19.83
CA LYS A 60 4.61 3.30 19.14
C LYS A 60 3.20 3.12 18.60
N GLU A 61 2.19 3.49 19.37
CA GLU A 61 0.79 3.44 18.94
C GLU A 61 0.55 4.40 17.77
N ASP A 62 1.13 5.60 17.80
CA ASP A 62 1.11 6.56 16.69
C ASP A 62 1.86 6.03 15.46
N GLU A 63 3.00 5.36 15.64
CA GLU A 63 3.73 4.69 14.57
C GLU A 63 2.93 3.52 13.97
N GLU A 64 2.31 2.68 14.80
CA GLU A 64 1.49 1.54 14.38
C GLU A 64 0.19 2.00 13.72
N TRP A 65 -0.49 3.00 14.29
CA TRP A 65 -1.68 3.63 13.73
C TRP A 65 -1.34 4.33 12.42
N GLY A 66 -0.24 5.09 12.38
CA GLY A 66 0.27 5.73 11.18
C GLY A 66 0.62 4.73 10.08
N LYS A 67 1.23 3.60 10.44
CA LYS A 67 1.51 2.49 9.52
C LYS A 67 0.24 1.83 9.01
N SER A 68 -0.69 1.47 9.90
CA SER A 68 -1.98 0.86 9.55
C SER A 68 -2.80 1.78 8.64
N HIS A 69 -2.83 3.08 8.96
CA HIS A 69 -3.50 4.10 8.15
C HIS A 69 -2.87 4.24 6.76
N ARG A 70 -1.53 4.29 6.70
CA ARG A 70 -0.76 4.30 5.46
C ARG A 70 -1.05 3.05 4.60
N ASP A 71 -1.00 1.87 5.20
CA ASP A 71 -1.26 0.59 4.53
C ASP A 71 -2.69 0.51 3.99
N ARG A 72 -3.68 0.97 4.77
CA ARG A 72 -5.08 1.07 4.31
C ARG A 72 -5.20 1.99 3.10
N ARG A 73 -4.56 3.17 3.17
CA ARG A 73 -4.62 4.15 2.09
C ARG A 73 -3.92 3.66 0.82
N ILE A 74 -2.79 2.96 0.95
CA ILE A 74 -2.11 2.31 -0.18
C ILE A 74 -3.06 1.31 -0.85
N LYS A 75 -3.75 0.45 -0.08
CA LYS A 75 -4.73 -0.52 -0.64
C LYS A 75 -5.88 0.15 -1.39
N GLU A 76 -6.38 1.28 -0.89
CA GLU A 76 -7.41 2.06 -1.57
C GLU A 76 -6.90 2.57 -2.93
N PHE A 77 -5.71 3.16 -2.99
CA PHE A 77 -5.12 3.61 -4.25
C PHE A 77 -4.77 2.46 -5.20
N GLU A 78 -4.31 1.31 -4.68
CA GLU A 78 -4.09 0.11 -5.51
C GLU A 78 -5.40 -0.37 -6.16
N GLN A 79 -6.52 -0.30 -5.42
CA GLN A 79 -7.82 -0.65 -5.94
C GLN A 79 -8.25 0.32 -7.05
N LEU A 80 -8.19 1.62 -6.80
CA LEU A 80 -8.48 2.66 -7.80
C LEU A 80 -7.63 2.50 -9.06
N ARG A 81 -6.32 2.26 -8.88
CA ARG A 81 -5.38 1.99 -9.99
C ARG A 81 -5.83 0.80 -10.84
N ARG A 82 -6.23 -0.31 -10.20
CA ARG A 82 -6.74 -1.51 -10.91
C ARG A 82 -8.04 -1.21 -11.68
N ASP A 83 -8.95 -0.46 -11.08
CA ASP A 83 -10.24 -0.14 -11.71
C ASP A 83 -10.09 0.86 -12.87
N ALA A 84 -9.17 1.83 -12.76
CA ALA A 84 -8.77 2.71 -13.84
C ALA A 84 -8.16 1.92 -15.01
N TYR A 85 -7.27 0.97 -14.74
CA TYR A 85 -6.67 0.12 -15.77
C TYR A 85 -7.70 -0.76 -16.49
N LYS A 86 -8.62 -1.40 -15.74
CA LYS A 86 -9.75 -2.15 -16.34
C LYS A 86 -10.64 -1.26 -17.20
N SER A 87 -10.81 0.00 -16.83
CA SER A 87 -11.62 0.96 -17.59
C SER A 87 -10.89 1.43 -18.85
N PHE A 88 -9.57 1.59 -18.80
CA PHE A 88 -8.72 1.78 -19.97
C PHE A 88 -8.85 0.60 -20.95
N ASP A 89 -8.73 -0.64 -20.49
CA ASP A 89 -8.89 -1.82 -21.35
C ASP A 89 -10.29 -1.91 -21.98
N ARG A 90 -11.34 -1.55 -21.22
CA ARG A 90 -12.70 -1.44 -21.75
C ARG A 90 -12.81 -0.34 -22.81
N SER A 91 -12.09 0.78 -22.64
CA SER A 91 -12.10 1.88 -23.60
C SER A 91 -11.49 1.51 -24.95
N LYS A 92 -10.48 0.62 -24.97
CA LYS A 92 -9.90 0.08 -26.21
C LYS A 92 -10.89 -0.74 -27.04
N ARG A 93 -11.83 -1.39 -26.35
CA ARG A 93 -12.87 -2.23 -26.96
C ARG A 93 -14.07 -1.43 -27.46
N LYS A 94 -14.13 -0.11 -27.23
CA LYS A 94 -15.17 0.72 -27.84
C LYS A 94 -14.99 0.74 -29.36
N ALA A 95 -15.82 -0.05 -30.00
CA ALA A 95 -16.13 0.00 -31.40
C ALA A 95 -16.77 1.35 -31.73
N THR A 96 -16.18 2.08 -32.68
CA THR A 96 -16.85 3.20 -33.33
C THR A 96 -17.36 2.66 -34.66
N VAL A 97 -18.68 2.71 -34.87
CA VAL A 97 -19.25 2.34 -36.17
C VAL A 97 -19.03 3.54 -37.09
N VAL A 98 -18.21 3.35 -38.11
CA VAL A 98 -18.05 4.36 -39.17
C VAL A 98 -19.30 4.30 -40.05
N PRO A 99 -20.03 5.43 -40.23
CA PRO A 99 -21.22 5.44 -41.06
C PRO A 99 -20.88 5.12 -42.52
N CYS A 100 -21.78 4.42 -43.20
CA CYS A 100 -21.62 4.13 -44.62
C CYS A 100 -21.47 5.43 -45.43
N GLN A 101 -20.36 5.59 -46.15
CA GLN A 101 -20.06 6.81 -46.90
C GLN A 101 -21.05 7.07 -48.04
N THR A 102 -21.62 6.02 -48.64
CA THR A 102 -22.53 6.14 -49.80
C THR A 102 -23.90 6.69 -49.41
N CYS A 103 -24.44 6.32 -48.25
CA CYS A 103 -25.77 6.76 -47.80
C CYS A 103 -25.73 7.75 -46.63
N GLY A 104 -24.54 8.20 -46.22
CA GLY A 104 -24.37 9.10 -45.08
C GLY A 104 -24.83 8.50 -43.75
N GLY A 105 -24.74 7.18 -43.57
CA GLY A 105 -25.13 6.51 -42.34
C GLY A 105 -26.63 6.22 -42.16
N LYS A 106 -27.48 6.48 -43.17
CA LYS A 106 -28.93 6.23 -43.08
C LYS A 106 -29.32 4.74 -42.95
N GLY A 107 -28.43 3.83 -43.36
CA GLY A 107 -28.66 2.38 -43.37
C GLY A 107 -27.94 1.63 -42.25
N TYR A 108 -28.10 2.06 -41.00
CA TYR A 108 -27.41 1.45 -39.87
C TYR A 108 -27.92 0.04 -39.56
N ILE A 109 -27.04 -0.97 -39.63
CA ILE A 109 -27.26 -2.30 -39.07
C ILE A 109 -26.14 -2.57 -38.04
N PRO A 110 -26.45 -2.94 -36.79
CA PRO A 110 -25.46 -3.12 -35.72
C PRO A 110 -24.38 -4.19 -36.00
N ASP A 111 -24.64 -5.15 -36.88
CA ASP A 111 -23.88 -6.40 -36.98
C ASP A 111 -22.92 -6.50 -38.19
N ASN A 112 -22.22 -5.41 -38.56
CA ASN A 112 -21.20 -5.42 -39.62
C ASN A 112 -21.67 -6.10 -40.94
N GLY A 113 -22.86 -5.73 -41.40
CA GLY A 113 -23.41 -6.19 -42.68
C GLY A 113 -23.16 -5.22 -43.83
N ALA A 114 -23.43 -5.70 -45.05
CA ALA A 114 -23.58 -4.86 -46.22
C ALA A 114 -24.66 -3.79 -45.97
N CYS A 115 -24.42 -2.54 -46.40
CA CYS A 115 -25.41 -1.46 -46.23
C CYS A 115 -26.72 -1.83 -46.95
N PRO A 116 -27.86 -1.92 -46.25
CA PRO A 116 -29.14 -2.35 -46.83
C PRO A 116 -29.70 -1.31 -47.81
N ILE A 117 -29.42 -0.02 -47.58
CA ILE A 117 -29.88 1.10 -48.43
C ILE A 117 -29.03 1.21 -49.70
N CYS A 118 -27.78 0.76 -49.64
CA CYS A 118 -26.81 0.93 -50.70
C CYS A 118 -26.69 -0.31 -51.58
N GLU A 119 -27.55 -1.32 -51.38
CA GLU A 119 -27.48 -2.64 -52.04
C GLU A 119 -26.08 -3.27 -51.92
N GLY A 120 -25.40 -3.05 -50.79
CA GLY A 120 -24.04 -3.56 -50.55
C GLY A 120 -22.89 -2.83 -51.23
N LYS A 121 -23.13 -1.71 -51.94
CA LYS A 121 -22.06 -0.84 -52.48
C LYS A 121 -21.23 -0.13 -51.40
N GLY A 122 -21.74 -0.08 -50.17
CA GLY A 122 -21.04 0.47 -49.01
C GLY A 122 -21.05 -0.49 -47.83
N TYR A 123 -20.05 -0.38 -46.95
CA TYR A 123 -19.89 -1.21 -45.76
C TYR A 123 -19.85 -0.35 -44.50
N LEU A 124 -20.38 -0.90 -43.40
CA LEU A 124 -20.13 -0.37 -42.07
C LEU A 124 -18.84 -1.02 -41.57
N ARG A 125 -17.88 -0.19 -41.15
CA ARG A 125 -16.66 -0.68 -40.51
C ARG A 125 -16.74 -0.40 -39.02
N THR A 126 -16.58 -1.46 -38.23
CA THR A 126 -16.27 -1.29 -36.81
C THR A 126 -14.79 -0.95 -36.67
N GLU A 127 -14.49 0.29 -36.30
CA GLU A 127 -13.13 0.70 -35.95
C GLU A 127 -12.95 0.64 -34.43
N TYR A 128 -12.02 -0.20 -33.98
CA TYR A 128 -11.62 -0.22 -32.58
C TYR A 128 -10.63 0.91 -32.33
N LYS A 129 -10.86 1.72 -31.29
CA LYS A 129 -9.87 2.68 -30.82
C LYS A 129 -8.69 1.92 -30.22
N VAL A 130 -7.66 1.65 -31.03
CA VAL A 130 -6.45 0.92 -30.59
C VAL A 130 -5.76 1.63 -29.42
N ALA A 131 -5.81 2.97 -29.39
CA ALA A 131 -5.10 3.79 -28.41
C ALA A 131 -5.77 3.88 -27.01
N GLY A 132 -7.03 3.47 -26.84
CA GLY A 132 -7.76 3.67 -25.57
C GLY A 132 -7.93 5.15 -25.18
N ASP A 133 -8.53 5.42 -24.02
CA ASP A 133 -8.69 6.77 -23.47
C ASP A 133 -7.56 7.09 -22.47
N SER A 134 -6.71 8.06 -22.83
CA SER A 134 -5.54 8.50 -22.05
C SER A 134 -5.90 9.05 -20.65
N LYS A 135 -7.15 9.46 -20.41
CA LYS A 135 -7.60 9.95 -19.09
C LYS A 135 -7.48 8.87 -18.02
N PHE A 136 -7.76 7.61 -18.35
CA PHE A 136 -7.61 6.50 -17.41
C PHE A 136 -6.13 6.25 -17.04
N LEU A 137 -5.21 6.45 -17.98
CA LEU A 137 -3.78 6.34 -17.71
C LEU A 137 -3.25 7.51 -16.87
N ALA A 138 -3.80 8.71 -17.04
CA ALA A 138 -3.54 9.82 -16.13
C ALA A 138 -3.97 9.49 -14.69
N GLU A 139 -5.12 8.83 -14.51
CA GLU A 139 -5.59 8.38 -13.19
C GLU A 139 -4.69 7.27 -12.59
N VAL A 140 -4.23 6.31 -13.40
CA VAL A 140 -3.24 5.30 -13.00
C VAL A 140 -1.93 5.96 -12.53
N ARG A 141 -1.44 6.96 -13.27
CA ARG A 141 -0.26 7.75 -12.89
C ARG A 141 -0.48 8.49 -11.56
N ALA A 142 -1.62 9.14 -11.40
CA ALA A 142 -1.97 9.85 -10.16
C ALA A 142 -1.98 8.90 -8.95
N CYS A 143 -2.64 7.74 -9.05
CA CYS A 143 -2.65 6.74 -7.97
C CYS A 143 -1.24 6.23 -7.64
N THR A 144 -0.40 6.03 -8.66
CA THR A 144 0.98 5.55 -8.48
C THR A 144 1.84 6.57 -7.74
N ILE A 145 1.69 7.87 -8.05
CA ILE A 145 2.37 8.96 -7.35
C ILE A 145 1.94 9.00 -5.88
N GLU A 146 0.64 8.89 -5.59
CA GLU A 146 0.13 8.90 -4.21
C GLU A 146 0.62 7.69 -3.40
N ILE A 147 0.67 6.49 -4.00
CA ILE A 147 1.27 5.31 -3.36
C ILE A 147 2.74 5.58 -3.04
N ALA A 148 3.51 6.11 -3.99
CA ALA A 148 4.94 6.36 -3.79
C ALA A 148 5.22 7.45 -2.72
N LYS A 149 4.34 8.45 -2.58
CA LYS A 149 4.38 9.41 -1.46
C LYS A 149 4.12 8.72 -0.11
N LEU A 150 3.09 7.87 -0.04
CA LEU A 150 2.76 7.10 1.17
C LEU A 150 3.88 6.15 1.58
N GLU A 151 4.58 5.54 0.62
CA GLU A 151 5.77 4.72 0.85
C GLU A 151 7.03 5.54 1.17
N SER A 152 6.94 6.87 1.17
CA SER A 152 8.05 7.79 1.38
C SER A 152 9.17 7.65 0.33
N LEU A 153 8.84 7.13 -0.86
CA LEU A 153 9.72 7.07 -2.02
C LEU A 153 9.82 8.42 -2.74
N TYR A 154 8.79 9.26 -2.58
CA TYR A 154 8.82 10.67 -2.95
C TYR A 154 8.96 11.51 -1.67
N PRO A 155 10.17 11.94 -1.29
CA PRO A 155 10.31 12.93 -0.24
C PRO A 155 9.66 14.23 -0.73
N ASP A 156 8.78 14.81 0.09
CA ASP A 156 8.26 16.16 -0.19
C ASP A 156 9.44 17.10 -0.40
N LYS A 157 9.37 17.94 -1.44
CA LYS A 157 10.37 18.99 -1.66
C LYS A 157 10.42 19.83 -0.38
N LYS A 158 11.46 19.63 0.42
CA LYS A 158 11.75 20.51 1.54
C LYS A 158 12.13 21.86 0.96
N VAL A 159 11.17 22.77 0.90
CA VAL A 159 11.44 24.17 0.59
C VAL A 159 12.27 24.70 1.75
N GLN A 160 13.55 24.93 1.54
CA GLN A 160 14.34 25.67 2.51
C GLN A 160 13.86 27.12 2.47
N VAL A 161 13.15 27.51 3.53
CA VAL A 161 12.80 28.91 3.75
C VAL A 161 14.01 29.53 4.44
N GLY A 162 14.68 30.46 3.77
CA GLY A 162 15.81 31.19 4.33
C GLY A 162 15.37 32.02 5.55
N VAL A 163 16.34 32.43 6.37
CA VAL A 163 16.12 33.16 7.64
C VAL A 163 15.32 34.46 7.46
N ASN A 164 15.29 35.01 6.25
CA ASN A 164 14.55 36.22 5.88
C ASN A 164 13.17 35.95 5.26
N GLY A 165 12.65 34.72 5.31
CA GLY A 165 11.40 34.33 4.63
C GLY A 165 11.50 34.26 3.10
N LYS A 166 12.67 34.57 2.52
CA LYS A 166 12.95 34.33 1.10
C LYS A 166 13.29 32.86 0.89
N VAL A 167 12.66 32.23 -0.11
CA VAL A 167 12.97 30.88 -0.55
C VAL A 167 14.36 30.92 -1.20
N GLU A 168 15.39 30.75 -0.37
CA GLU A 168 16.78 30.71 -0.79
C GLU A 168 17.09 29.27 -1.18
N HIS A 169 17.15 29.04 -2.49
CA HIS A 169 17.46 27.75 -3.11
C HIS A 169 16.41 26.64 -2.96
N GLU A 170 15.67 26.40 -4.06
CA GLU A 170 15.30 25.02 -4.39
C GLU A 170 16.60 24.21 -4.49
N HIS A 171 16.87 23.38 -3.49
CA HIS A 171 17.80 22.27 -3.68
C HIS A 171 17.26 21.46 -4.85
N LYS A 172 17.85 21.64 -6.03
CA LYS A 172 17.86 20.66 -7.11
C LYS A 172 18.58 19.45 -6.55
N HIS A 173 17.91 18.67 -5.71
CA HIS A 173 18.28 17.29 -5.49
C HIS A 173 18.44 16.68 -6.87
N VAL A 174 19.53 15.91 -7.03
CA VAL A 174 19.88 15.11 -8.21
C VAL A 174 18.67 15.00 -9.10
N VAL A 175 18.68 15.80 -10.17
CA VAL A 175 17.71 15.65 -11.23
C VAL A 175 17.93 14.22 -11.71
N MET A 176 17.21 13.25 -11.14
CA MET A 176 16.69 12.19 -11.99
C MET A 176 15.93 12.98 -13.04
N ASN A 177 16.54 13.09 -14.23
CA ASN A 177 16.20 14.07 -15.26
C ASN A 177 14.69 14.10 -15.51
N GLY A 178 14.02 15.13 -14.98
CA GLY A 178 12.56 15.22 -14.97
C GLY A 178 11.93 14.11 -14.12
N ASN A 179 10.69 14.30 -13.69
CA ASN A 179 9.86 13.15 -13.33
C ASN A 179 9.83 12.24 -14.60
N PRO A 180 10.48 11.06 -14.61
CA PRO A 180 10.55 10.24 -15.82
C PRO A 180 9.13 9.80 -16.24
N TYR A 181 8.18 9.85 -15.31
CA TYR A 181 6.77 9.53 -15.51
C TYR A 181 5.94 10.68 -16.08
N LEU A 182 6.41 11.93 -16.01
CA LEU A 182 5.65 13.08 -16.50
C LEU A 182 5.47 13.00 -18.03
N ASN A 183 6.49 12.48 -18.72
CA ASN A 183 6.53 12.28 -20.16
C ASN A 183 6.72 10.81 -20.56
N ALA A 184 6.63 9.88 -19.60
CA ALA A 184 6.70 8.44 -19.89
C ALA A 184 5.61 8.05 -20.89
N SER A 185 6.00 7.31 -21.92
CA SER A 185 5.03 6.66 -22.78
C SER A 185 4.22 5.65 -21.96
N ASP A 186 3.05 5.26 -22.48
CA ASP A 186 2.20 4.29 -21.78
C ASP A 186 2.90 2.94 -21.60
N ASP A 187 3.81 2.58 -22.51
CA ASP A 187 4.66 1.39 -22.42
C ASP A 187 5.71 1.49 -21.31
N ASP A 188 6.29 2.68 -21.10
CA ASP A 188 7.24 2.92 -20.01
C ASP A 188 6.57 2.79 -18.64
N VAL A 189 5.34 3.31 -18.49
CA VAL A 189 4.55 3.16 -17.25
C VAL A 189 4.26 1.69 -16.96
N LEU A 190 3.96 0.89 -17.99
CA LEU A 190 3.73 -0.54 -17.87
C LEU A 190 4.98 -1.34 -17.50
N GLU A 191 6.14 -1.03 -18.10
CA GLU A 191 7.39 -1.71 -17.80
C GLU A 191 7.85 -1.41 -16.37
N ILE A 192 7.67 -0.18 -15.91
CA ILE A 192 8.00 0.20 -14.52
C ILE A 192 7.07 -0.51 -13.54
N TRP A 193 5.78 -0.64 -13.86
CA TRP A 193 4.86 -1.43 -13.04
C TRP A 193 5.32 -2.90 -12.92
N LYS A 194 5.70 -3.53 -14.04
CA LYS A 194 6.27 -4.90 -14.02
C LYS A 194 7.55 -5.00 -13.19
N GLN A 195 8.40 -3.97 -13.22
CA GLN A 195 9.60 -3.92 -12.37
C GLN A 195 9.25 -3.80 -10.88
N MET A 196 8.28 -2.95 -10.51
CA MET A 196 7.80 -2.87 -9.12
C MET A 196 7.19 -4.20 -8.64
N GLU A 197 6.42 -4.89 -9.50
CA GLU A 197 5.93 -6.24 -9.18
C GLU A 197 7.05 -7.26 -9.03
N ARG A 198 8.08 -7.22 -9.89
CA ARG A 198 9.27 -8.07 -9.76
C ARG A 198 10.02 -7.82 -8.46
N LEU A 199 10.18 -6.55 -8.05
CA LEU A 199 10.82 -6.21 -6.77
C LEU A 199 9.97 -6.64 -5.58
N ARG A 200 8.65 -6.47 -5.65
CA ARG A 200 7.73 -6.87 -4.59
C ARG A 200 7.63 -8.39 -4.43
N ASN A 201 7.61 -9.12 -5.54
CA ASN A 201 7.57 -10.59 -5.54
C ASN A 201 8.96 -11.20 -5.28
N GLY A 202 10.03 -10.55 -5.75
CA GLY A 202 11.42 -10.96 -5.57
C GLY A 202 12.02 -10.65 -4.20
N ASN A 203 11.49 -9.64 -3.50
CA ASN A 203 11.78 -9.40 -2.07
C ASN A 203 10.90 -10.24 -1.13
N GLY A 204 10.12 -11.17 -1.67
CA GLY A 204 9.72 -12.35 -0.92
C GLY A 204 11.00 -13.05 -0.48
N ARG A 205 11.50 -12.68 0.71
CA ARG A 205 12.57 -13.35 1.42
C ARG A 205 12.32 -14.84 1.27
N GLY A 206 13.09 -15.47 0.39
CA GLY A 206 13.43 -16.85 0.57
C GLY A 206 14.02 -16.92 1.96
N THR A 207 13.21 -17.31 2.94
CA THR A 207 13.74 -17.95 4.13
C THR A 207 14.59 -19.07 3.57
N MET A 208 15.90 -18.89 3.63
CA MET A 208 16.87 -19.95 3.40
C MET A 208 16.66 -21.00 4.49
N ASN A 209 15.58 -21.78 4.37
CA ASN A 209 15.54 -23.14 4.87
C ASN A 209 15.84 -23.99 3.65
N GLY A 210 17.05 -24.54 3.64
CA GLY A 210 17.66 -25.17 2.49
C GLY A 210 17.00 -26.51 2.15
N ASP A 211 15.91 -26.45 1.39
CA ASP A 211 15.51 -27.57 0.56
C ASP A 211 15.86 -27.23 -0.89
N ARG A 212 17.04 -27.73 -1.30
CA ARG A 212 17.38 -27.89 -2.72
C ARG A 212 16.30 -28.77 -3.34
N VAL A 213 15.35 -28.17 -4.04
CA VAL A 213 14.54 -28.87 -5.03
C VAL A 213 15.45 -29.09 -6.24
N ILE A 214 16.22 -30.17 -6.18
CA ILE A 214 16.80 -30.78 -7.37
C ILE A 214 15.63 -31.49 -8.07
N GLU A 215 15.50 -31.18 -9.35
CA GLU A 215 14.45 -31.66 -10.25
C GLU A 215 14.20 -33.17 -10.11
N GLY A 216 12.92 -33.53 -10.02
CA GLY A 216 12.41 -34.83 -10.47
C GLY A 216 12.86 -36.07 -9.68
N LYS A 217 12.24 -36.31 -8.51
CA LYS A 217 11.81 -37.66 -8.07
C LYS A 217 10.96 -37.55 -6.80
N VAL A 218 9.66 -37.84 -6.93
CA VAL A 218 8.75 -38.00 -5.79
C VAL A 218 9.12 -39.30 -5.07
N ILE A 219 9.99 -39.22 -4.06
CA ILE A 219 10.20 -40.32 -3.12
C ILE A 219 9.13 -40.20 -2.04
N LYS A 220 8.05 -40.99 -2.18
CA LYS A 220 7.07 -41.18 -1.10
C LYS A 220 7.76 -41.86 0.08
N LYS A 221 8.09 -41.09 1.13
CA LYS A 221 8.44 -41.65 2.44
C LYS A 221 7.21 -42.39 2.98
N LYS A 222 7.19 -43.72 2.86
CA LYS A 222 6.29 -44.59 3.62
C LYS A 222 6.72 -44.51 5.09
N GLU A 223 5.95 -43.80 5.91
CA GLU A 223 6.03 -43.93 7.36
C GLU A 223 5.63 -45.36 7.76
N LYS A 224 6.64 -46.16 8.10
CA LYS A 224 6.46 -47.49 8.66
C LYS A 224 6.18 -47.33 10.15
N LYS A 225 4.91 -47.27 10.54
CA LYS A 225 4.47 -47.38 11.95
C LYS A 225 4.82 -48.78 12.47
N GLU A 226 5.91 -48.88 13.21
CA GLU A 226 6.32 -50.08 13.91
C GLU A 226 5.50 -50.22 15.20
N LYS A 227 4.43 -51.03 15.14
CA LYS A 227 3.70 -51.48 16.33
C LYS A 227 4.58 -52.48 17.09
N LYS A 228 5.28 -52.05 18.13
CA LYS A 228 5.82 -52.97 19.15
C LYS A 228 4.66 -53.46 20.01
N GLY A 229 4.24 -54.70 19.76
CA GLY A 229 3.35 -55.45 20.65
C GLY A 229 4.08 -55.80 21.95
N LYS A 230 3.48 -55.43 23.08
CA LYS A 230 3.67 -56.10 24.36
C LYS A 230 2.94 -57.44 24.29
N LYS A 231 3.66 -58.54 24.42
CA LYS A 231 3.09 -59.82 24.87
C LYS A 231 3.53 -60.07 26.31
N ALA A 232 2.61 -60.76 27.00
CA ALA A 232 2.57 -61.17 28.40
C ALA A 232 3.89 -61.73 28.93
#